data_AF-A0A1F9E5I3-F1
#
_entry.id   AF-A0A1F9E5I3-F1
#
_cell.length_a   1.000
_cell.length_b   1.000
_cell.length_c   1.000
_cell.angle_alpha   90.00
_cell.angle_beta   90.00
_cell.angle_gamma   90.00
#
_symmetry.space_group_name_H-M   'P 1'
#
loop_
_entity.id
_entity.type
_entity.pdbx_description
1 polymer ?
#
loop_
_entity_poly.entity_id
_entity_poly.type
_entity_poly.pdbx_seq_one_letter_code
_entity_poly.pdbx_strand_id
1 'polypeptide(L)'
;MPFLVLLLLIFFSTPSFSQPMKESPHQIWKVGDRRWTVEEEVQYGKWVEKNITEDFFIRYKIPIDCADVPYAVRWIYARIAHLPAAATTKDGKWIGHWSSEWGKLPTHSEWHKDLRFRKALFHILTETTTRTLPLDTYPVGIDRDSITPGTVFFVTESHSGIIGRLILDGSSIHPLQTWEATSPVKLQKMSERDFLTPRPESTIYSGLVKFRWPIFEKKQWKYLPVMEHPFYSLEQYSGSFSEEYTDFVQAVAKRIDPTDYDPWEKIERVLDNTVQYVRERVPIVLAGYKRCQKGGCPEGSDLWSIHSTPNRDGKIILLMDHLHHLIESNYFHQDAAKEIMEEISIPIQKGQSVTFSHVYQNYLWLSPHPEDSIEARWGLKKCEMILSQLRNTQNSIAFIEKTYRRRDPKYADFSVRQQQEIIRKLIEEWDRSQCKVAPLPSKKKEDEKIR
;
A
#
# COMPACT_ATOMS: atom_id res chain seq x y z
N MET A 1 18.71 15.56 65.74
CA MET A 1 17.62 14.57 65.79
C MET A 1 16.53 14.98 64.83
N PRO A 2 15.94 14.02 64.11
CA PRO A 2 15.42 14.21 62.76
C PRO A 2 13.91 14.48 62.75
N PHE A 3 13.44 15.32 61.84
CA PHE A 3 12.03 15.38 61.48
C PHE A 3 11.83 14.79 60.08
N LEU A 4 10.95 13.80 60.05
CA LEU A 4 10.65 12.85 58.98
C LEU A 4 10.40 13.49 57.61
N VAL A 5 11.09 12.92 56.62
CA VAL A 5 10.70 12.88 55.21
C VAL A 5 9.41 12.04 55.10
N LEU A 6 8.27 12.68 54.86
CA LEU A 6 7.04 12.00 54.48
C LEU A 6 7.09 11.73 52.96
N LEU A 7 7.78 10.65 52.59
CA LEU A 7 7.79 10.14 51.22
C LEU A 7 6.44 9.46 50.98
N LEU A 8 5.52 10.18 50.34
CA LEU A 8 4.25 9.64 49.85
C LEU A 8 4.58 8.65 48.71
N LEU A 9 4.79 7.40 49.10
CA LEU A 9 4.74 6.22 48.23
C LEU A 9 3.32 6.15 47.64
N ILE A 10 3.11 6.84 46.52
CA ILE A 10 2.04 6.51 45.59
C ILE A 10 2.43 5.14 45.00
N PHE A 11 2.05 4.08 45.71
CA PHE A 11 1.94 2.76 45.13
C PHE A 11 0.93 2.90 44.00
N PHE A 12 1.42 2.99 42.76
CA PHE A 12 0.63 2.56 41.61
C PHE A 12 0.22 1.12 41.91
N SER A 13 -1.03 0.96 42.31
CA SER A 13 -1.71 -0.32 42.41
C SER A 13 -1.67 -0.95 41.02
N THR A 14 -0.63 -1.74 40.75
CA THR A 14 -0.58 -2.63 39.61
C THR A 14 -1.84 -3.50 39.71
N PRO A 15 -2.77 -3.43 38.73
CA PRO A 15 -4.01 -4.16 38.83
C PRO A 15 -3.72 -5.65 39.04
N SER A 16 -4.38 -6.15 40.07
CA SER A 16 -4.26 -7.49 40.63
C SER A 16 -4.23 -8.58 39.56
N PHE A 17 -3.31 -9.53 39.75
CA PHE A 17 -3.07 -10.72 38.94
C PHE A 17 -4.39 -11.38 38.48
N SER A 18 -4.61 -11.40 37.16
CA SER A 18 -5.62 -12.23 36.51
C SER A 18 -5.39 -13.70 36.89
N GLN A 19 -6.46 -14.41 37.23
CA GLN A 19 -6.40 -15.85 37.51
C GLN A 19 -5.69 -16.58 36.36
N PRO A 20 -4.79 -17.54 36.65
CA PRO A 20 -4.06 -18.27 35.61
C PRO A 20 -5.05 -18.97 34.68
N MET A 21 -4.99 -18.62 33.39
CA MET A 21 -5.86 -19.19 32.38
C MET A 21 -5.40 -20.62 32.06
N LYS A 22 -6.29 -21.61 32.22
CA LYS A 22 -6.02 -22.97 31.76
C LYS A 22 -6.26 -23.08 30.25
N GLU A 23 -5.18 -22.97 29.49
CA GLU A 23 -5.20 -23.07 28.02
C GLU A 23 -5.51 -24.48 27.53
N SER A 24 -6.32 -24.57 26.46
CA SER A 24 -6.65 -25.83 25.82
C SER A 24 -5.47 -26.31 24.96
N PRO A 25 -5.10 -27.61 24.98
CA PRO A 25 -4.09 -28.13 24.04
C PRO A 25 -4.58 -28.09 22.57
N HIS A 26 -5.89 -27.91 22.35
CA HIS A 26 -6.53 -27.86 21.04
C HIS A 26 -6.65 -26.44 20.48
N GLN A 27 -6.28 -25.40 21.25
CA GLN A 27 -6.33 -24.04 20.74
C GLN A 27 -5.29 -23.81 19.63
N ILE A 28 -5.44 -22.73 18.86
CA ILE A 28 -4.60 -22.45 17.69
C ILE A 28 -3.14 -22.25 18.12
N TRP A 29 -2.88 -21.43 19.14
CA TRP A 29 -1.59 -21.31 19.82
C TRP A 29 -1.74 -20.87 21.28
N LYS A 30 -0.72 -21.13 22.08
CA LYS A 30 -0.65 -20.76 23.50
C LYS A 30 -0.07 -19.36 23.70
N VAL A 31 -0.68 -18.59 24.58
CA VAL A 31 -0.28 -17.23 24.97
C VAL A 31 0.22 -17.17 26.42
N GLY A 32 -0.17 -18.10 27.28
CA GLY A 32 0.18 -18.05 28.70
C GLY A 32 -0.28 -16.74 29.36
N ASP A 33 0.63 -16.06 30.05
CA ASP A 33 0.37 -14.77 30.70
C ASP A 33 0.69 -13.56 29.80
N ARG A 34 1.06 -13.78 28.54
CA ARG A 34 1.40 -12.72 27.59
C ARG A 34 0.14 -11.96 27.19
N ARG A 35 0.28 -10.63 27.08
CA ARG A 35 -0.79 -9.72 26.71
C ARG A 35 -0.25 -8.58 25.86
N TRP A 36 -1.12 -7.93 25.12
CA TRP A 36 -0.78 -6.68 24.46
C TRP A 36 -0.47 -5.60 25.50
N THR A 37 0.54 -4.80 25.17
CA THR A 37 1.03 -3.64 25.93
C THR A 37 1.49 -2.60 24.91
N VAL A 38 1.75 -1.37 25.36
CA VAL A 38 2.29 -0.33 24.46
C VAL A 38 3.66 -0.76 23.92
N GLU A 39 4.49 -1.36 24.77
CA GLU A 39 5.80 -1.89 24.39
C GLU A 39 5.67 -2.96 23.30
N GLU A 40 4.67 -3.83 23.41
CA GLU A 40 4.40 -4.87 22.42
C GLU A 40 3.87 -4.30 21.10
N GLU A 41 3.07 -3.23 21.13
CA GLU A 41 2.67 -2.50 19.91
C GLU A 41 3.89 -1.86 19.22
N VAL A 42 4.87 -1.36 19.99
CA VAL A 42 6.15 -0.86 19.44
C VAL A 42 6.96 -1.99 18.80
N GLN A 43 7.04 -3.16 19.45
CA GLN A 43 7.71 -4.33 18.85
C GLN A 43 7.00 -4.83 17.60
N TYR A 44 5.66 -4.81 17.59
CA TYR A 44 4.85 -5.10 16.42
C TYR A 44 5.19 -4.15 15.28
N GLY A 45 5.23 -2.84 15.52
CA GLY A 45 5.61 -1.85 14.49
C GLY A 45 7.02 -2.08 13.93
N LYS A 46 8.00 -2.32 14.79
CA LYS A 46 9.38 -2.66 14.35
C LYS A 46 9.41 -3.94 13.52
N TRP A 47 8.61 -4.94 13.89
CA TRP A 47 8.51 -6.16 13.10
C TRP A 47 7.85 -5.91 11.75
N VAL A 48 6.80 -5.09 11.68
CA VAL A 48 6.14 -4.71 10.43
C VAL A 48 7.13 -4.03 9.49
N GLU A 49 7.79 -2.97 9.95
CA GLU A 49 8.74 -2.19 9.15
C GLU A 49 9.90 -3.04 8.61
N LYS A 50 10.39 -3.98 9.42
CA LYS A 50 11.51 -4.85 9.07
C LYS A 50 11.14 -6.02 8.16
N ASN A 51 9.96 -6.62 8.35
CA ASN A 51 9.63 -7.93 7.74
C ASN A 51 8.58 -7.86 6.65
N ILE A 52 7.68 -6.87 6.71
CA ILE A 52 6.62 -6.73 5.71
C ILE A 52 7.20 -5.99 4.51
N THR A 53 7.30 -6.73 3.41
CA THR A 53 7.82 -6.27 2.11
C THR A 53 6.80 -6.57 1.01
N GLU A 54 6.99 -5.95 -0.15
CA GLU A 54 6.15 -6.09 -1.35
C GLU A 54 5.76 -7.55 -1.66
N ASP A 55 6.67 -8.50 -1.47
CA ASP A 55 6.54 -9.93 -1.77
C ASP A 55 6.25 -10.83 -0.55
N PHE A 56 6.03 -10.27 0.65
CA PHE A 56 5.90 -11.03 1.90
C PHE A 56 4.88 -12.18 1.78
N PHE A 57 3.67 -11.87 1.30
CA PHE A 57 2.60 -12.86 1.17
C PHE A 57 2.83 -13.87 0.04
N ILE A 58 3.54 -13.48 -1.02
CA ILE A 58 3.99 -14.40 -2.08
C ILE A 58 4.94 -15.45 -1.51
N ARG A 59 5.96 -15.02 -0.74
CA ARG A 59 6.94 -15.93 -0.13
C ARG A 59 6.29 -17.01 0.71
N TYR A 60 5.19 -16.69 1.40
CA TYR A 60 4.47 -17.62 2.27
C TYR A 60 3.21 -18.24 1.64
N LYS A 61 2.95 -17.99 0.34
CA LYS A 61 1.80 -18.51 -0.41
C LYS A 61 0.46 -18.21 0.29
N ILE A 62 0.27 -16.95 0.67
CA ILE A 62 -0.95 -16.44 1.30
C ILE A 62 -1.65 -15.57 0.24
N PRO A 63 -2.77 -16.01 -0.33
CA PRO A 63 -3.58 -15.14 -1.17
C PRO A 63 -4.22 -14.07 -0.28
N ILE A 64 -4.24 -12.83 -0.77
CA ILE A 64 -4.76 -11.68 -0.02
C ILE A 64 -5.54 -10.76 -0.95
N ASP A 65 -6.50 -10.01 -0.39
CA ASP A 65 -6.99 -8.73 -0.89
C ASP A 65 -6.68 -7.59 0.09
N CYS A 66 -7.30 -6.41 -0.10
CA CYS A 66 -7.09 -5.24 0.76
C CYS A 66 -7.52 -5.45 2.21
N ALA A 67 -8.60 -6.20 2.46
CA ALA A 67 -9.13 -6.46 3.81
C ALA A 67 -8.28 -7.49 4.55
N ASP A 68 -7.62 -8.40 3.83
CA ASP A 68 -6.80 -9.45 4.41
C ASP A 68 -5.50 -8.92 5.04
N VAL A 69 -4.92 -7.86 4.48
CA VAL A 69 -3.59 -7.37 4.90
C VAL A 69 -3.55 -7.02 6.40
N PRO A 70 -4.43 -6.16 6.94
CA PRO A 70 -4.44 -5.85 8.38
C PRO A 70 -4.55 -7.08 9.28
N TYR A 71 -5.50 -7.98 8.99
CA TYR A 71 -5.74 -9.17 9.81
C TYR A 71 -4.56 -10.14 9.73
N ALA A 72 -4.04 -10.41 8.53
CA ALA A 72 -2.96 -11.36 8.34
C ALA A 72 -1.69 -10.91 9.06
N VAL A 73 -1.30 -9.64 8.91
CA VAL A 73 -0.10 -9.07 9.54
C VAL A 73 -0.23 -9.14 11.07
N ARG A 74 -1.38 -8.73 11.63
CA ARG A 74 -1.63 -8.78 13.08
C ARG A 74 -1.58 -10.20 13.64
N TRP A 75 -2.26 -11.14 12.98
CA TRP A 75 -2.34 -12.54 13.43
C TRP A 75 -1.00 -13.27 13.33
N ILE A 76 -0.22 -13.03 12.26
CA ILE A 76 1.11 -13.60 12.11
C ILE A 76 2.02 -13.11 13.24
N TYR A 77 2.06 -11.81 13.51
CA TYR A 77 2.87 -11.28 14.61
C TYR A 77 2.42 -11.83 15.96
N ALA A 78 1.12 -11.82 16.25
CA ALA A 78 0.58 -12.34 17.51
C ALA A 78 0.96 -13.81 17.73
N ARG A 79 0.96 -14.63 16.67
CA ARG A 79 1.42 -16.02 16.72
C ARG A 79 2.91 -16.14 16.99
N ILE A 80 3.74 -15.25 16.46
CA ILE A 80 5.20 -15.23 16.70
C ILE A 80 5.50 -14.82 18.14
N ALA A 81 4.85 -13.76 18.63
CA ALA A 81 5.09 -13.16 19.94
C ALA A 81 4.30 -13.81 21.09
N HIS A 82 3.56 -14.89 20.80
CA HIS A 82 2.67 -15.58 21.73
C HIS A 82 1.64 -14.65 22.40
N LEU A 83 1.02 -13.77 21.61
CA LEU A 83 0.02 -12.81 22.08
C LEU A 83 -1.39 -13.27 21.72
N PRO A 84 -2.40 -12.82 22.50
CA PRO A 84 -3.78 -13.12 22.16
C PRO A 84 -4.22 -12.33 20.93
N ALA A 85 -4.79 -13.01 19.93
CA ALA A 85 -5.46 -12.35 18.80
C ALA A 85 -6.89 -12.85 18.66
N ALA A 86 -7.74 -11.99 18.09
CA ALA A 86 -9.14 -12.26 17.82
C ALA A 86 -9.58 -11.53 16.55
N ALA A 87 -10.70 -11.97 15.99
CA ALA A 87 -11.38 -11.35 14.87
C ALA A 87 -12.88 -11.65 14.96
N THR A 88 -13.69 -10.73 14.44
CA THR A 88 -15.13 -10.89 14.28
C THR A 88 -15.41 -11.24 12.83
N THR A 89 -16.09 -12.36 12.59
CA THR A 89 -16.44 -12.76 11.22
C THR A 89 -17.55 -11.89 10.65
N LYS A 90 -17.77 -11.97 9.33
CA LYS A 90 -18.87 -11.32 8.60
C LYS A 90 -20.26 -11.68 9.16
N ASP A 91 -20.40 -12.83 9.81
CA ASP A 91 -21.62 -13.29 10.47
C ASP A 91 -21.67 -12.93 11.98
N GLY A 92 -20.71 -12.13 12.46
CA GLY A 92 -20.62 -11.72 13.87
C GLY A 92 -20.07 -12.78 14.82
N LYS A 93 -19.57 -13.92 14.31
CA LYS A 93 -18.93 -14.94 15.16
C LYS A 93 -17.58 -14.43 15.61
N TRP A 94 -17.30 -14.60 16.89
CA TRP A 94 -16.01 -14.23 17.45
C TRP A 94 -15.04 -15.41 17.46
N ILE A 95 -13.89 -15.24 16.82
CA ILE A 95 -12.85 -16.26 16.66
C ILE A 95 -11.55 -15.69 17.22
N GLY A 96 -10.77 -16.52 17.91
CA GLY A 96 -9.48 -16.08 18.45
C GLY A 96 -8.50 -17.22 18.59
N HIS A 97 -7.31 -16.93 19.09
CA HIS A 97 -6.26 -17.93 19.30
C HIS A 97 -6.72 -19.13 20.16
N TRP A 98 -7.73 -18.94 21.01
CA TRP A 98 -8.35 -19.97 21.86
C TRP A 98 -9.25 -20.95 21.10
N SER A 99 -9.64 -20.65 19.86
CA SER A 99 -10.51 -21.49 19.02
C SER A 99 -9.93 -22.90 18.83
N SER A 100 -10.76 -23.92 18.99
CA SER A 100 -10.36 -25.33 19.03
C SER A 100 -10.72 -26.13 17.78
N GLU A 101 -11.40 -25.50 16.81
CA GLU A 101 -11.88 -26.14 15.58
C GLU A 101 -10.74 -26.80 14.78
N TRP A 102 -9.52 -26.27 14.88
CA TRP A 102 -8.33 -26.78 14.20
C TRP A 102 -7.42 -27.64 15.09
N GLY A 103 -7.84 -27.96 16.32
CA GLY A 103 -6.97 -28.58 17.33
C GLY A 103 -6.41 -29.96 16.98
N LYS A 104 -6.97 -30.64 15.97
CA LYS A 104 -6.46 -31.92 15.47
C LYS A 104 -5.28 -31.78 14.49
N LEU A 105 -5.04 -30.57 13.98
CA LEU A 105 -3.94 -30.31 13.04
C LEU A 105 -2.60 -30.19 13.79
N PRO A 106 -1.49 -30.62 13.16
CA PRO A 106 -0.16 -30.52 13.76
C PRO A 106 0.28 -29.06 13.87
N THR A 107 1.04 -28.77 14.92
CA THR A 107 1.66 -27.46 15.18
C THR A 107 3.14 -27.47 14.83
N HIS A 108 3.74 -26.28 14.72
CA HIS A 108 5.17 -26.13 14.47
C HIS A 108 5.67 -24.84 15.15
N SER A 109 6.96 -24.75 15.50
CA SER A 109 7.51 -23.53 16.12
C SER A 109 7.41 -22.33 15.17
N GLU A 110 7.86 -22.51 13.93
CA GLU A 110 7.73 -21.53 12.85
C GLU A 110 6.28 -21.46 12.33
N TRP A 111 5.68 -20.27 12.40
CA TRP A 111 4.27 -20.04 12.05
C TRP A 111 3.90 -20.49 10.62
N HIS A 112 4.81 -20.32 9.66
CA HIS A 112 4.55 -20.61 8.25
C HIS A 112 4.61 -22.10 7.91
N LYS A 113 5.03 -22.95 8.85
CA LYS A 113 4.97 -24.42 8.77
C LYS A 113 3.91 -25.03 9.70
N ASP A 114 3.32 -24.22 10.59
CA ASP A 114 2.28 -24.64 11.52
C ASP A 114 0.94 -24.80 10.79
N LEU A 115 0.57 -26.04 10.46
CA LEU A 115 -0.65 -26.32 9.70
C LEU A 115 -1.92 -25.90 10.45
N ARG A 116 -1.93 -26.01 11.78
CA ARG A 116 -3.04 -25.55 12.62
C ARG A 116 -3.22 -24.05 12.50
N PHE A 117 -2.16 -23.29 12.74
CA PHE A 117 -2.19 -21.82 12.62
C PHE A 117 -2.58 -21.39 11.21
N ARG A 118 -1.95 -21.96 10.18
CA ARG A 118 -2.22 -21.57 8.79
C ARG A 118 -3.66 -21.83 8.37
N LYS A 119 -4.24 -22.96 8.80
CA LYS A 119 -5.64 -23.27 8.48
C LYS A 119 -6.61 -22.29 9.14
N ALA A 120 -6.32 -21.89 10.38
CA ALA A 120 -7.11 -20.88 11.09
C ALA A 120 -6.92 -19.49 10.47
N LEU A 121 -5.69 -19.09 10.14
CA LEU A 121 -5.39 -17.83 9.46
C LEU A 121 -6.18 -17.71 8.15
N PHE A 122 -6.11 -18.72 7.28
CA PHE A 122 -6.87 -18.70 6.03
C PHE A 122 -8.38 -18.67 6.23
N HIS A 123 -8.90 -19.31 7.29
CA HIS A 123 -10.32 -19.19 7.60
C HIS A 123 -10.69 -17.75 7.98
N ILE A 124 -9.88 -17.07 8.78
CA ILE A 124 -10.13 -15.67 9.16
C ILE A 124 -10.14 -14.78 7.94
N LEU A 125 -9.16 -14.90 7.04
CA LEU A 125 -9.11 -14.11 5.81
C LEU A 125 -10.37 -14.30 4.95
N THR A 126 -10.93 -15.52 4.88
CA THR A 126 -12.20 -15.77 4.17
C THR A 126 -13.45 -15.27 4.89
N GLU A 127 -13.34 -14.99 6.18
CA GLU A 127 -14.46 -14.62 7.06
C GLU A 127 -14.43 -13.17 7.53
N THR A 128 -13.35 -12.43 7.26
CA THR A 128 -13.20 -11.00 7.54
C THR A 128 -13.33 -10.18 6.27
N THR A 129 -13.76 -8.92 6.41
CA THR A 129 -13.84 -7.97 5.31
C THR A 129 -13.54 -6.55 5.83
N THR A 130 -13.53 -5.54 4.96
CA THR A 130 -13.51 -4.15 5.43
C THR A 130 -14.66 -3.80 6.38
N ARG A 131 -15.81 -4.52 6.33
CA ARG A 131 -16.95 -4.31 7.24
C ARG A 131 -16.71 -4.86 8.65
N THR A 132 -15.76 -5.79 8.82
CA THR A 132 -15.45 -6.37 10.14
C THR A 132 -14.41 -5.55 10.90
N LEU A 133 -13.57 -4.77 10.20
CA LEU A 133 -12.52 -3.93 10.82
C LEU A 133 -13.06 -3.01 11.93
N PRO A 134 -14.19 -2.29 11.77
CA PRO A 134 -14.75 -1.47 12.86
C PRO A 134 -15.09 -2.23 14.14
N LEU A 135 -15.35 -3.54 14.06
CA LEU A 135 -15.70 -4.36 15.22
C LEU A 135 -14.45 -4.76 16.04
N ASP A 136 -13.33 -4.92 15.34
CA ASP A 136 -12.07 -5.44 15.89
C ASP A 136 -11.03 -4.34 16.15
N THR A 137 -11.32 -3.09 15.79
CA THR A 137 -10.39 -1.96 15.90
C THR A 137 -10.96 -0.82 16.74
N TYR A 138 -10.10 0.13 17.11
CA TYR A 138 -10.47 1.37 17.80
C TYR A 138 -9.70 2.55 17.20
N PRO A 139 -10.31 3.74 17.17
CA PRO A 139 -9.66 4.93 16.62
C PRO A 139 -8.58 5.46 17.55
N VAL A 140 -7.52 5.98 16.95
CA VAL A 140 -6.38 6.56 17.66
C VAL A 140 -6.22 8.04 17.35
N GLY A 141 -5.48 8.74 18.21
CA GLY A 141 -5.01 10.09 17.93
C GLY A 141 -4.12 10.12 16.71
N ILE A 142 -3.94 11.29 16.09
CA ILE A 142 -3.03 11.49 14.96
C ILE A 142 -1.78 12.19 15.47
N ASP A 143 -0.80 11.39 15.88
CA ASP A 143 0.53 11.82 16.31
C ASP A 143 1.57 10.72 16.06
N ARG A 144 2.84 11.00 16.34
CA ARG A 144 3.96 10.08 16.07
C ARG A 144 3.98 8.85 16.98
N ASP A 145 3.43 8.95 18.19
CA ASP A 145 3.43 7.86 19.17
C ASP A 145 2.26 6.91 18.90
N SER A 146 1.14 7.45 18.43
CA SER A 146 -0.05 6.71 18.07
C SER A 146 0.05 6.07 16.69
N ILE A 147 0.54 6.77 15.66
CA ILE A 147 0.60 6.26 14.29
C ILE A 147 1.96 5.62 14.05
N THR A 148 2.03 4.30 14.24
CA THR A 148 3.24 3.50 14.03
C THR A 148 3.06 2.55 12.85
N PRO A 149 4.14 1.94 12.30
CA PRO A 149 3.99 0.83 11.38
C PRO A 149 3.07 -0.26 11.98
N GLY A 150 2.22 -0.85 11.15
CA GLY A 150 1.15 -1.77 11.56
C GLY A 150 -0.15 -1.11 11.98
N THR A 151 -0.21 0.23 12.12
CA THR A 151 -1.48 0.97 12.26
C THR A 151 -2.33 0.74 11.03
N VAL A 152 -3.62 0.51 11.21
CA VAL A 152 -4.54 0.18 10.12
C VAL A 152 -5.18 1.46 9.61
N PHE A 153 -5.40 1.54 8.31
CA PHE A 153 -6.39 2.46 7.76
C PHE A 153 -7.40 1.69 6.94
N PHE A 154 -8.65 2.18 6.92
CA PHE A 154 -9.69 1.56 6.12
C PHE A 154 -10.73 2.57 5.66
N VAL A 155 -11.45 2.17 4.61
CA VAL A 155 -12.70 2.72 4.13
C VAL A 155 -13.63 1.52 3.93
N THR A 156 -14.66 1.44 4.76
CA THR A 156 -15.63 0.34 4.79
C THR A 156 -16.23 0.12 3.40
N GLU A 157 -16.24 -1.13 2.95
CA GLU A 157 -16.73 -1.58 1.64
C GLU A 157 -15.89 -1.13 0.44
N SER A 158 -14.74 -0.49 0.68
CA SER A 158 -13.90 0.03 -0.39
C SER A 158 -12.48 -0.51 -0.30
N HIS A 159 -11.74 -0.16 0.76
CA HIS A 159 -10.30 -0.40 0.79
C HIS A 159 -9.74 -0.43 2.21
N SER A 160 -8.61 -1.09 2.39
CA SER A 160 -7.84 -1.02 3.64
C SER A 160 -6.38 -1.41 3.41
N GLY A 161 -5.56 -1.05 4.38
CA GLY A 161 -4.16 -1.42 4.43
C GLY A 161 -3.56 -1.12 5.80
N ILE A 162 -2.23 -1.17 5.86
CA ILE A 162 -1.49 -0.80 7.06
C ILE A 162 -0.47 0.28 6.75
N ILE A 163 -0.15 1.11 7.73
CA ILE A 163 1.05 1.93 7.69
C ILE A 163 2.25 0.99 7.70
N GLY A 164 3.10 1.09 6.68
CA GLY A 164 4.32 0.31 6.55
C GLY A 164 5.53 1.01 7.14
N ARG A 165 5.63 2.34 6.95
CA ARG A 165 6.78 3.16 7.34
C ARG A 165 6.37 4.59 7.66
N LEU A 166 7.18 5.24 8.50
CA LEU A 166 7.14 6.67 8.76
C LEU A 166 8.41 7.30 8.21
N ILE A 167 8.27 8.23 7.26
CA ILE A 167 9.37 8.96 6.61
C ILE A 167 9.31 10.41 7.07
N LEU A 168 10.24 10.79 7.95
CA LEU A 168 10.25 12.10 8.65
C LEU A 168 11.48 12.93 8.28
N ASP A 169 12.03 12.71 7.09
CA ASP A 169 13.16 13.46 6.55
C ASP A 169 12.74 14.34 5.37
N GLY A 170 11.46 14.40 5.01
CA GLY A 170 10.99 15.20 3.87
C GLY A 170 11.32 14.62 2.49
N SER A 171 11.88 13.40 2.40
CA SER A 171 12.16 12.71 1.14
C SER A 171 10.92 12.11 0.45
N SER A 172 9.76 12.16 1.11
CA SER A 172 8.49 11.61 0.62
C SER A 172 7.41 12.68 0.48
N ILE A 173 6.45 12.42 -0.41
CA ILE A 173 5.25 13.26 -0.60
C ILE A 173 4.43 13.34 0.69
N HIS A 174 4.26 12.20 1.35
CA HIS A 174 3.52 12.08 2.60
C HIS A 174 4.35 11.28 3.63
N PRO A 175 4.43 11.70 4.90
CA PRO A 175 5.29 11.05 5.89
C PRO A 175 4.85 9.62 6.22
N LEU A 176 3.58 9.28 5.98
CA LEU A 176 3.09 7.91 6.11
C LEU A 176 3.13 7.18 4.77
N GLN A 177 3.85 6.05 4.74
CA GLN A 177 3.80 5.08 3.65
C GLN A 177 2.97 3.87 4.06
N THR A 178 2.21 3.31 3.13
CA THR A 178 1.26 2.21 3.37
C THR A 178 1.67 0.94 2.62
N TRP A 179 1.28 -0.22 3.17
CA TRP A 179 1.23 -1.49 2.46
C TRP A 179 -0.22 -1.85 2.17
N GLU A 180 -0.52 -2.04 0.89
CA GLU A 180 -1.88 -2.25 0.38
C GLU A 180 -1.93 -3.41 -0.61
N ALA A 181 -3.08 -4.06 -0.73
CA ALA A 181 -3.34 -5.06 -1.76
C ALA A 181 -4.59 -4.71 -2.55
N THR A 182 -4.80 -5.36 -3.70
CA THR A 182 -5.96 -5.12 -4.56
C THR A 182 -7.00 -6.23 -4.41
N SER A 183 -8.26 -5.92 -4.68
CA SER A 183 -9.32 -6.91 -4.86
C SER A 183 -9.35 -7.43 -6.30
N PRO A 184 -9.66 -8.73 -6.57
CA PRO A 184 -10.06 -9.77 -5.61
C PRO A 184 -8.87 -10.49 -4.95
N VAL A 185 -9.17 -11.35 -3.98
CA VAL A 185 -8.22 -12.24 -3.29
C VAL A 185 -7.43 -13.08 -4.30
N LYS A 186 -6.10 -12.92 -4.30
CA LYS A 186 -5.18 -13.69 -5.14
C LYS A 186 -3.76 -13.66 -4.56
N LEU A 187 -2.89 -14.52 -5.09
CA LEU A 187 -1.47 -14.43 -4.79
C LEU A 187 -0.88 -13.22 -5.52
N GLN A 188 -0.60 -12.14 -4.78
CA GLN A 188 -0.14 -10.89 -5.35
C GLN A 188 0.92 -10.22 -4.47
N LYS A 189 1.68 -9.32 -5.10
CA LYS A 189 2.52 -8.36 -4.40
C LYS A 189 1.65 -7.29 -3.76
N MET A 190 2.06 -6.81 -2.60
CA MET A 190 1.52 -5.57 -2.05
C MET A 190 2.06 -4.36 -2.83
N SER A 191 1.37 -3.24 -2.73
CA SER A 191 1.83 -1.94 -3.21
C SER A 191 2.30 -1.13 -2.01
N GLU A 192 3.49 -0.54 -2.12
CA GLU A 192 3.88 0.57 -1.25
C GLU A 192 3.27 1.86 -1.82
N ARG A 193 2.56 2.63 -1.01
CA ARG A 193 1.92 3.88 -1.45
C ARG A 193 2.09 4.98 -0.40
N ASP A 194 1.91 6.23 -0.82
CA ASP A 194 1.66 7.31 0.12
C ASP A 194 0.26 7.14 0.72
N PHE A 195 0.12 7.46 2.02
CA PHE A 195 -1.17 7.44 2.66
C PHE A 195 -2.15 8.40 1.97
N LEU A 196 -3.24 7.83 1.46
CA LEU A 196 -4.31 8.57 0.81
C LEU A 196 -5.66 7.95 1.18
N THR A 197 -6.48 8.72 1.90
CA THR A 197 -7.83 8.32 2.29
C THR A 197 -8.77 9.51 2.23
N PRO A 198 -10.06 9.32 1.93
CA PRO A 198 -11.06 10.34 2.22
C PRO A 198 -11.07 10.68 3.71
N ARG A 199 -11.53 11.89 4.02
CA ARG A 199 -11.79 12.31 5.40
C ARG A 199 -12.75 11.34 6.07
N PRO A 200 -12.45 10.87 7.30
CA PRO A 200 -13.32 9.93 7.97
C PRO A 200 -14.55 10.63 8.56
N GLU A 201 -15.73 10.06 8.28
CA GLU A 201 -17.01 10.58 8.76
C GLU A 201 -17.41 9.98 10.11
N SER A 202 -17.08 8.70 10.33
CA SER A 202 -17.36 8.01 11.59
C SER A 202 -16.49 6.78 11.78
N THR A 203 -16.45 6.28 13.01
CA THR A 203 -15.68 5.10 13.42
C THR A 203 -16.06 3.81 12.69
N ILE A 204 -17.24 3.76 12.05
CA ILE A 204 -17.71 2.59 11.30
C ILE A 204 -17.38 2.67 9.81
N TYR A 205 -17.03 3.85 9.30
CA TYR A 205 -16.82 4.06 7.87
C TYR A 205 -15.36 4.13 7.47
N SER A 206 -14.52 4.77 8.28
CA SER A 206 -13.11 4.90 7.94
C SER A 206 -12.28 5.41 9.11
N GLY A 207 -10.97 5.44 8.92
CA GLY A 207 -10.04 6.12 9.82
C GLY A 207 -8.73 5.38 9.99
N LEU A 208 -7.84 6.02 10.75
CA LEU A 208 -6.61 5.44 11.27
C LEU A 208 -6.91 4.79 12.62
N VAL A 209 -6.72 3.47 12.70
CA VAL A 209 -7.17 2.65 13.82
C VAL A 209 -6.12 1.62 14.23
N LYS A 210 -6.25 1.10 15.45
CA LYS A 210 -5.47 -0.05 15.95
C LYS A 210 -6.37 -1.20 16.35
N PHE A 211 -5.85 -2.41 16.33
CA PHE A 211 -6.59 -3.60 16.77
C PHE A 211 -6.86 -3.57 18.27
N ARG A 212 -8.10 -3.86 18.65
CA ARG A 212 -8.49 -4.03 20.05
C ARG A 212 -7.77 -5.23 20.65
N TRP A 213 -7.50 -5.15 21.94
CA TRP A 213 -6.69 -6.13 22.66
C TRP A 213 -7.61 -7.18 23.25
N PRO A 214 -7.47 -8.46 22.89
CA PRO A 214 -8.22 -9.50 23.57
C PRO A 214 -7.66 -9.69 24.98
N ILE A 215 -8.55 -9.65 25.97
CA ILE A 215 -8.27 -9.88 27.38
C ILE A 215 -9.12 -11.02 27.91
N PHE A 216 -8.57 -11.78 28.85
CA PHE A 216 -9.29 -12.86 29.52
C PHE A 216 -9.79 -12.38 30.89
N GLU A 217 -11.09 -12.21 31.03
CA GLU A 217 -11.72 -11.73 32.27
C GLU A 217 -12.97 -12.57 32.56
N LYS A 218 -13.21 -12.92 33.82
CA LYS A 218 -14.41 -13.68 34.24
C LYS A 218 -14.61 -14.97 33.44
N LYS A 219 -13.52 -15.69 33.16
CA LYS A 219 -13.47 -16.96 32.41
C LYS A 219 -13.88 -16.86 30.93
N GLN A 220 -13.95 -15.67 30.37
CA GLN A 220 -14.23 -15.45 28.97
C GLN A 220 -13.20 -14.50 28.37
N TRP A 221 -12.88 -14.74 27.11
CA TRP A 221 -12.22 -13.73 26.31
C TRP A 221 -13.21 -12.59 26.04
N LYS A 222 -12.73 -11.36 25.99
CA LYS A 222 -13.43 -10.21 25.36
C LYS A 222 -12.40 -9.21 24.85
N TYR A 223 -12.81 -8.20 24.10
CA TYR A 223 -11.96 -7.05 23.84
C TYR A 223 -11.89 -6.12 25.06
N LEU A 224 -10.73 -5.51 25.28
CA LEU A 224 -10.59 -4.35 26.16
C LEU A 224 -11.57 -3.24 25.73
N PRO A 225 -12.19 -2.51 26.67
CA PRO A 225 -13.03 -1.36 26.35
C PRO A 225 -12.26 -0.31 25.56
N VAL A 226 -12.90 0.30 24.55
CA VAL A 226 -12.24 1.23 23.62
C VAL A 226 -11.58 2.42 24.32
N MET A 227 -12.20 2.95 25.37
CA MET A 227 -11.67 4.09 26.15
C MET A 227 -10.45 3.75 26.99
N GLU A 228 -10.21 2.46 27.26
CA GLU A 228 -9.07 1.98 28.05
C GLU A 228 -7.86 1.68 27.17
N HIS A 229 -8.01 1.77 25.85
CA HIS A 229 -6.90 1.57 24.94
C HIS A 229 -5.93 2.76 24.93
N PRO A 230 -4.62 2.49 24.79
CA PRO A 230 -3.64 3.57 24.63
C PRO A 230 -3.93 4.35 23.35
N PHE A 231 -3.69 5.65 23.40
CA PHE A 231 -3.88 6.57 22.27
C PHE A 231 -5.30 6.68 21.73
N TYR A 232 -6.32 6.13 22.42
CA TYR A 232 -7.70 6.26 21.99
C TYR A 232 -8.07 7.74 21.81
N SER A 233 -8.59 8.09 20.63
CA SER A 233 -9.05 9.45 20.31
C SER A 233 -10.09 9.42 19.21
N LEU A 234 -11.00 10.39 19.25
CA LEU A 234 -11.99 10.63 18.19
C LEU A 234 -11.65 11.86 17.34
N GLU A 235 -10.48 12.48 17.53
CA GLU A 235 -10.16 13.78 16.91
C GLU A 235 -10.25 13.76 15.38
N GLN A 236 -9.85 12.65 14.75
CA GLN A 236 -9.84 12.51 13.29
C GLN A 236 -11.24 12.62 12.64
N TYR A 237 -12.30 12.41 13.43
CA TYR A 237 -13.70 12.53 12.98
C TYR A 237 -14.27 13.95 13.15
N SER A 238 -13.53 14.84 13.82
CA SER A 238 -14.00 16.20 14.08
C SER A 238 -14.02 17.06 12.81
N GLY A 239 -15.06 17.88 12.68
CA GLY A 239 -15.14 19.07 11.82
C GLY A 239 -13.80 19.79 11.65
N SER A 240 -13.25 20.13 12.81
CA SER A 240 -12.11 21.03 12.98
C SER A 240 -10.75 20.41 12.69
N PHE A 241 -10.65 19.07 12.58
CA PHE A 241 -9.34 18.42 12.39
C PHE A 241 -8.66 18.85 11.08
N SER A 242 -9.46 19.06 10.02
CA SER A 242 -8.99 19.46 8.70
C SER A 242 -9.31 20.91 8.35
N GLU A 243 -9.76 21.74 9.29
CA GLU A 243 -10.29 23.09 8.99
C GLU A 243 -9.21 24.06 8.49
N GLU A 244 -7.98 23.91 8.97
CA GLU A 244 -6.83 24.75 8.57
C GLU A 244 -6.05 24.19 7.37
N TYR A 245 -6.50 23.08 6.79
CA TYR A 245 -5.80 22.35 5.75
C TYR A 245 -6.68 22.18 4.50
N THR A 246 -6.05 21.94 3.35
CA THR A 246 -6.75 21.69 2.09
C THR A 246 -7.60 20.43 2.16
N ASP A 247 -7.10 19.40 2.84
CA ASP A 247 -7.81 18.15 3.05
C ASP A 247 -7.30 17.40 4.30
N PHE A 248 -7.93 16.26 4.58
CA PHE A 248 -7.58 15.38 5.69
C PHE A 248 -6.17 14.79 5.57
N VAL A 249 -5.71 14.50 4.36
CA VAL A 249 -4.40 13.87 4.12
C VAL A 249 -3.30 14.88 4.46
N GLN A 250 -3.46 16.14 4.06
CA GLN A 250 -2.54 17.22 4.43
C GLN A 250 -2.55 17.47 5.95
N ALA A 251 -3.71 17.43 6.61
CA ALA A 251 -3.81 17.57 8.06
C ALA A 251 -3.05 16.46 8.79
N VAL A 252 -3.20 15.21 8.35
CA VAL A 252 -2.44 14.06 8.87
C VAL A 252 -0.95 14.26 8.64
N ALA A 253 -0.54 14.62 7.42
CA ALA A 253 0.87 14.87 7.10
C ALA A 253 1.50 15.90 8.04
N LYS A 254 0.82 17.03 8.28
CA LYS A 254 1.34 18.11 9.13
C LYS A 254 1.32 17.79 10.62
N ARG A 255 0.40 16.94 11.09
CA ARG A 255 0.42 16.42 12.47
C ARG A 255 1.57 15.43 12.70
N ILE A 256 1.83 14.57 11.72
CA ILE A 256 2.92 13.57 11.80
C ILE A 256 4.28 14.23 11.59
N ASP A 257 4.41 15.14 10.63
CA ASP A 257 5.64 15.87 10.37
C ASP A 257 5.38 17.37 10.23
N PRO A 258 5.46 18.12 11.35
CA PRO A 258 5.27 19.57 11.33
C PRO A 258 6.50 20.33 10.80
N THR A 259 7.60 19.62 10.51
CA THR A 259 8.85 20.23 10.06
C THR A 259 8.63 21.01 8.77
N ASP A 260 9.13 22.24 8.75
CA ASP A 260 9.22 23.04 7.53
C ASP A 260 10.62 22.88 6.96
N TYR A 261 10.71 22.16 5.86
CA TYR A 261 11.99 21.86 5.22
C TYR A 261 12.39 23.01 4.31
N ASP A 262 13.69 23.30 4.25
CA ASP A 262 14.23 24.18 3.23
C ASP A 262 13.86 23.63 1.83
N PRO A 263 13.37 24.47 0.90
CA PRO A 263 12.91 23.99 -0.40
C PRO A 263 13.99 23.24 -1.20
N TRP A 264 15.24 23.68 -1.13
CA TRP A 264 16.35 23.02 -1.83
C TRP A 264 16.70 21.69 -1.17
N GLU A 265 16.83 21.67 0.15
CA GLU A 265 17.05 20.42 0.90
C GLU A 265 15.95 19.39 0.61
N LYS A 266 14.70 19.83 0.48
CA LYS A 266 13.58 18.96 0.11
C LYS A 266 13.71 18.43 -1.32
N ILE A 267 14.10 19.27 -2.28
CA ILE A 267 14.37 18.85 -3.66
C ILE A 267 15.46 17.78 -3.69
N GLU A 268 16.58 18.00 -3.00
CA GLU A 268 17.70 17.04 -2.93
C GLU A 268 17.24 15.70 -2.35
N ARG A 269 16.51 15.72 -1.23
CA ARG A 269 16.03 14.50 -0.57
C ARG A 269 15.03 13.73 -1.41
N VAL A 270 14.09 14.41 -2.06
CA VAL A 270 13.12 13.77 -2.97
C VAL A 270 13.83 13.22 -4.20
N LEU A 271 14.79 13.95 -4.77
CA LEU A 271 15.61 13.50 -5.90
C LEU A 271 16.38 12.22 -5.54
N ASP A 272 17.11 12.22 -4.42
CA ASP A 272 17.90 11.08 -3.97
C ASP A 272 17.04 9.84 -3.72
N ASN A 273 15.89 10.01 -3.04
CA ASN A 273 14.94 8.93 -2.83
C ASN A 273 14.38 8.40 -4.16
N THR A 274 14.03 9.29 -5.10
CA THR A 274 13.54 8.89 -6.43
C THR A 274 14.61 8.12 -7.20
N VAL A 275 15.87 8.57 -7.16
CA VAL A 275 17.01 7.87 -7.76
C VAL A 275 17.18 6.48 -7.14
N GLN A 276 17.01 6.33 -5.82
CA GLN A 276 17.05 5.04 -5.17
C GLN A 276 15.95 4.10 -5.71
N TYR A 277 14.70 4.54 -5.76
CA TYR A 277 13.58 3.74 -6.31
C TYR A 277 13.85 3.31 -7.76
N VAL A 278 14.39 4.21 -8.57
CA VAL A 278 14.78 3.93 -9.96
C VAL A 278 15.93 2.92 -10.02
N ARG A 279 16.94 3.01 -9.15
CA ARG A 279 18.04 2.03 -9.09
C ARG A 279 17.56 0.65 -8.65
N GLU A 280 16.68 0.57 -7.65
CA GLU A 280 16.09 -0.69 -7.18
C GLU A 280 15.24 -1.39 -8.26
N ARG A 281 14.72 -0.62 -9.22
CA ARG A 281 13.98 -1.15 -10.37
C ARG A 281 14.87 -1.95 -11.33
N VAL A 282 16.17 -1.63 -11.44
CA VAL A 282 17.12 -2.30 -12.35
C VAL A 282 17.14 -3.82 -12.22
N PRO A 283 17.44 -4.42 -11.03
CA PRO A 283 17.50 -5.87 -10.90
C PRO A 283 16.14 -6.54 -11.18
N ILE A 284 15.03 -5.88 -10.90
CA ILE A 284 13.67 -6.41 -11.16
C ILE A 284 13.41 -6.45 -12.66
N VAL A 285 13.77 -5.38 -13.38
CA VAL A 285 13.61 -5.29 -14.83
C VAL A 285 14.43 -6.38 -15.53
N LEU A 286 15.69 -6.53 -15.14
CA LEU A 286 16.59 -7.55 -15.69
C LEU A 286 16.11 -8.98 -15.40
N ALA A 287 15.67 -9.26 -14.17
CA ALA A 287 15.14 -10.57 -13.80
C ALA A 287 13.85 -10.89 -14.56
N GLY A 288 12.94 -9.93 -14.67
CA GLY A 288 11.69 -10.07 -15.41
C GLY A 288 11.91 -10.33 -16.88
N TYR A 289 12.76 -9.53 -17.54
CA TYR A 289 13.09 -9.72 -18.96
C TYR A 289 13.72 -11.09 -19.20
N LYS A 290 14.71 -11.48 -18.40
CA LYS A 290 15.35 -12.80 -18.49
C LYS A 290 14.33 -13.95 -18.38
N ARG A 291 13.31 -13.80 -17.53
CA ARG A 291 12.26 -14.81 -17.33
C ARG A 291 11.22 -14.82 -18.45
N CYS A 292 10.82 -13.64 -18.94
CA CYS A 292 9.62 -13.44 -19.73
C CYS A 292 9.88 -13.12 -21.21
N GLN A 293 11.13 -12.85 -21.63
CA GLN A 293 11.46 -12.49 -23.02
C GLN A 293 11.04 -13.54 -24.08
N LYS A 294 10.81 -14.80 -23.68
CA LYS A 294 10.35 -15.88 -24.55
C LYS A 294 8.82 -16.08 -24.52
N GLY A 295 8.10 -15.15 -23.91
CA GLY A 295 6.68 -15.24 -23.63
C GLY A 295 6.37 -15.99 -22.32
N GLY A 296 5.08 -16.19 -22.05
CA GLY A 296 4.59 -16.93 -20.89
C GLY A 296 4.33 -16.08 -19.65
N CYS A 297 4.39 -14.75 -19.78
CA CYS A 297 4.03 -13.81 -18.73
C CYS A 297 2.89 -12.89 -19.18
N PRO A 298 1.75 -13.43 -19.68
CA PRO A 298 0.61 -12.57 -20.03
C PRO A 298 0.09 -11.88 -18.77
N GLU A 299 -0.47 -10.68 -18.96
CA GLU A 299 -1.08 -9.90 -17.89
C GLU A 299 -2.07 -10.75 -17.08
N GLY A 300 -1.99 -10.66 -15.75
CA GLY A 300 -2.80 -11.42 -14.81
C GLY A 300 -2.28 -12.82 -14.46
N SER A 301 -1.25 -13.34 -15.13
CA SER A 301 -0.59 -14.59 -14.72
C SER A 301 0.21 -14.43 -13.41
N ASP A 302 0.54 -15.55 -12.76
CA ASP A 302 1.44 -15.55 -11.60
C ASP A 302 2.81 -14.96 -11.95
N LEU A 303 3.36 -15.33 -13.11
CA LEU A 303 4.65 -14.80 -13.57
C LEU A 303 4.59 -13.30 -13.85
N TRP A 304 3.49 -12.81 -14.43
CA TRP A 304 3.25 -11.37 -14.56
C TRP A 304 3.24 -10.68 -13.19
N SER A 305 2.45 -11.21 -12.25
CA SER A 305 2.33 -10.65 -10.89
C SER A 305 3.67 -10.61 -10.15
N ILE A 306 4.58 -11.54 -10.47
CA ILE A 306 5.92 -11.61 -9.89
C ILE A 306 6.91 -10.67 -10.60
N HIS A 307 6.87 -10.55 -11.93
CA HIS A 307 7.94 -9.94 -12.72
C HIS A 307 7.61 -8.58 -13.35
N SER A 308 6.34 -8.19 -13.40
CA SER A 308 5.93 -6.85 -13.82
C SER A 308 6.29 -5.79 -12.78
N THR A 309 6.33 -4.52 -13.20
CA THR A 309 6.65 -3.37 -12.33
C THR A 309 5.54 -2.31 -12.15
N PRO A 310 4.23 -2.56 -12.38
CA PRO A 310 3.23 -1.48 -12.40
C PRO A 310 3.14 -0.71 -11.08
N ASN A 311 3.24 -1.38 -9.93
CA ASN A 311 3.17 -0.72 -8.62
C ASN A 311 4.39 0.18 -8.38
N ARG A 312 5.58 -0.30 -8.74
CA ARG A 312 6.84 0.43 -8.60
C ARG A 312 6.92 1.60 -9.57
N ASP A 313 6.47 1.39 -10.80
CA ASP A 313 6.40 2.42 -11.83
C ASP A 313 5.38 3.50 -11.44
N GLY A 314 4.26 3.12 -10.83
CA GLY A 314 3.31 4.05 -10.22
C GLY A 314 3.94 4.90 -9.09
N LYS A 315 4.73 4.31 -8.19
CA LYS A 315 5.44 5.08 -7.16
C LYS A 315 6.49 6.02 -7.75
N ILE A 316 7.24 5.57 -8.76
CA ILE A 316 8.19 6.42 -9.48
C ILE A 316 7.46 7.59 -10.13
N ILE A 317 6.30 7.37 -10.77
CA ILE A 317 5.49 8.43 -11.36
C ILE A 317 5.12 9.48 -10.32
N LEU A 318 4.58 9.07 -9.17
CA LEU A 318 4.22 10.01 -8.10
C LEU A 318 5.41 10.82 -7.60
N LEU A 319 6.56 10.17 -7.39
CA LEU A 319 7.78 10.85 -6.94
C LEU A 319 8.30 11.83 -8.00
N MET A 320 8.26 11.47 -9.27
CA MET A 320 8.65 12.34 -10.39
C MET A 320 7.72 13.56 -10.51
N ASP A 321 6.40 13.35 -10.41
CA ASP A 321 5.41 14.43 -10.41
C ASP A 321 5.64 15.40 -9.23
N HIS A 322 5.95 14.87 -8.06
CA HIS A 322 6.26 15.68 -6.88
C HIS A 322 7.56 16.46 -7.05
N LEU A 323 8.62 15.81 -7.53
CA LEU A 323 9.91 16.45 -7.82
C LEU A 323 9.72 17.57 -8.85
N HIS A 324 8.93 17.32 -9.89
CA HIS A 324 8.59 18.31 -10.90
C HIS A 324 7.91 19.54 -10.27
N HIS A 325 6.89 19.33 -9.44
CA HIS A 325 6.20 20.40 -8.76
C HIS A 325 7.12 21.21 -7.81
N LEU A 326 8.02 20.53 -7.09
CA LEU A 326 9.00 21.21 -6.24
C LEU A 326 9.98 22.06 -7.06
N ILE A 327 10.48 21.55 -8.19
CA ILE A 327 11.38 22.30 -9.06
C ILE A 327 10.66 23.50 -9.70
N GLU A 328 9.45 23.33 -10.23
CA GLU A 328 8.67 24.41 -10.86
C GLU A 328 8.27 25.51 -9.88
N SER A 329 7.90 25.14 -8.65
CA SER A 329 7.58 26.12 -7.60
C SER A 329 8.80 26.88 -7.09
N ASN A 330 10.01 26.40 -7.38
CA ASN A 330 11.28 26.96 -6.92
C ASN A 330 12.21 27.30 -8.11
N TYR A 331 11.76 28.23 -8.97
CA TYR A 331 12.42 28.61 -10.24
C TYR A 331 13.94 28.80 -10.17
N PHE A 332 14.50 29.27 -9.05
CA PHE A 332 15.94 29.50 -8.88
C PHE A 332 16.78 28.20 -8.88
N HIS A 333 16.15 27.03 -8.77
CA HIS A 333 16.80 25.75 -8.59
C HIS A 333 16.68 24.80 -9.79
N GLN A 334 16.04 25.24 -10.88
CA GLN A 334 15.76 24.37 -12.03
C GLN A 334 17.02 23.91 -12.76
N ASP A 335 17.96 24.83 -13.03
CA ASP A 335 19.21 24.49 -13.72
C ASP A 335 20.10 23.59 -12.85
N ALA A 336 20.22 23.92 -11.56
CA ALA A 336 20.99 23.11 -10.61
C ALA A 336 20.42 21.68 -10.47
N ALA A 337 19.10 21.53 -10.35
CA ALA A 337 18.47 20.21 -10.30
C ALA A 337 18.74 19.43 -11.60
N LYS A 338 18.64 20.10 -12.76
CA LYS A 338 18.90 19.47 -14.06
C LYS A 338 20.34 18.98 -14.18
N GLU A 339 21.33 19.79 -13.77
CA GLU A 339 22.74 19.41 -13.77
C GLU A 339 22.98 18.15 -12.92
N ILE A 340 22.45 18.13 -11.68
CA ILE A 340 22.52 16.95 -10.80
C ILE A 340 21.92 15.72 -11.49
N MET A 341 20.74 15.85 -12.09
CA MET A 341 20.05 14.74 -12.76
C MET A 341 20.82 14.21 -13.98
N GLU A 342 21.60 15.04 -14.66
CA GLU A 342 22.43 14.65 -15.82
C GLU A 342 23.70 13.89 -15.40
N GLU A 343 24.25 14.17 -14.22
CA GLU A 343 25.42 13.47 -13.67
C GLU A 343 25.10 12.05 -13.15
N ILE A 344 23.84 11.79 -12.78
CA ILE A 344 23.44 10.52 -12.20
C ILE A 344 23.23 9.47 -13.29
N SER A 345 24.18 8.53 -13.40
CA SER A 345 24.08 7.36 -14.28
C SER A 345 23.38 6.17 -13.62
N ILE A 346 22.46 5.54 -14.35
CA ILE A 346 21.70 4.35 -13.97
C ILE A 346 22.08 3.20 -14.92
N PRO A 347 22.80 2.16 -14.45
CA PRO A 347 23.22 1.05 -15.29
C PRO A 347 22.06 0.08 -15.54
N ILE A 348 21.40 0.19 -16.70
CA ILE A 348 20.18 -0.57 -17.00
C ILE A 348 20.47 -1.99 -17.51
N GLN A 349 21.63 -2.22 -18.12
CA GLN A 349 22.18 -3.54 -18.45
C GLN A 349 23.69 -3.45 -18.70
N LYS A 350 24.34 -4.60 -18.93
CA LYS A 350 25.79 -4.64 -19.16
C LYS A 350 26.18 -3.74 -20.35
N GLY A 351 27.00 -2.73 -20.09
CA GLY A 351 27.48 -1.80 -21.11
C GLY A 351 26.46 -0.74 -21.55
N GLN A 352 25.32 -0.60 -20.87
CA GLN A 352 24.31 0.40 -21.20
C GLN A 352 23.76 1.06 -19.93
N SER A 353 23.69 2.38 -19.96
CA SER A 353 23.14 3.21 -18.90
C SER A 353 22.22 4.29 -19.46
N VAL A 354 21.35 4.82 -18.61
CA VAL A 354 20.59 6.05 -18.86
C VAL A 354 20.91 7.04 -17.75
N THR A 355 20.80 8.34 -18.01
CA THR A 355 20.88 9.35 -16.95
C THR A 355 19.55 9.43 -16.20
N PHE A 356 19.57 9.90 -14.96
CA PHE A 356 18.32 10.16 -14.25
C PHE A 356 17.49 11.24 -14.95
N SER A 357 18.14 12.27 -15.53
CA SER A 357 17.49 13.27 -16.39
C SER A 357 16.70 12.63 -17.56
N HIS A 358 17.26 11.60 -18.22
CA HIS A 358 16.53 10.85 -19.25
C HIS A 358 15.28 10.16 -18.69
N VAL A 359 15.39 9.52 -17.54
CA VAL A 359 14.25 8.85 -16.88
C VAL A 359 13.20 9.88 -16.46
N TYR A 360 13.62 10.99 -15.86
CA TYR A 360 12.76 12.10 -15.45
C TYR A 360 11.98 12.72 -16.62
N GLN A 361 12.53 12.74 -17.84
CA GLN A 361 11.81 13.20 -19.03
C GLN A 361 10.85 12.15 -19.62
N ASN A 362 11.03 10.88 -19.28
CA ASN A 362 10.36 9.75 -19.93
C ASN A 362 9.63 8.80 -18.95
N TYR A 363 9.45 9.19 -17.69
CA TYR A 363 8.92 8.33 -16.63
C TYR A 363 7.50 7.81 -16.90
N LEU A 364 6.67 8.59 -17.61
CA LEU A 364 5.33 8.16 -18.06
C LEU A 364 5.36 7.08 -19.16
N TRP A 365 6.53 6.82 -19.74
CA TRP A 365 6.74 5.91 -20.87
C TRP A 365 7.59 4.69 -20.49
N LEU A 366 7.80 4.47 -19.20
CA LEU A 366 8.44 3.25 -18.69
C LEU A 366 7.46 2.08 -18.83
N SER A 367 7.82 1.06 -19.63
CA SER A 367 6.98 -0.13 -19.71
C SER A 367 7.05 -0.96 -18.41
N PRO A 368 5.90 -1.32 -17.82
CA PRO A 368 5.83 -2.25 -16.70
C PRO A 368 5.86 -3.72 -17.14
N HIS A 369 5.73 -3.99 -18.45
CA HIS A 369 5.55 -5.32 -19.01
C HIS A 369 6.88 -6.09 -19.03
N PRO A 370 7.00 -7.29 -18.40
CA PRO A 370 8.28 -7.99 -18.31
C PRO A 370 8.71 -8.65 -19.61
N GLU A 371 7.81 -8.81 -20.59
CA GLU A 371 8.17 -9.28 -21.93
C GLU A 371 8.74 -8.16 -22.83
N ASP A 372 8.55 -6.89 -22.45
CA ASP A 372 9.06 -5.77 -23.24
C ASP A 372 10.59 -5.68 -23.13
N SER A 373 11.23 -5.24 -24.22
CA SER A 373 12.68 -5.02 -24.27
C SER A 373 13.15 -4.09 -23.15
N ILE A 374 14.38 -4.28 -22.66
CA ILE A 374 15.00 -3.44 -21.63
C ILE A 374 14.87 -1.95 -22.00
N GLU A 375 15.12 -1.60 -23.26
CA GLU A 375 15.02 -0.23 -23.76
C GLU A 375 13.61 0.37 -23.58
N ALA A 376 12.56 -0.39 -23.89
CA ALA A 376 11.17 0.04 -23.70
C ALA A 376 10.83 0.21 -22.22
N ARG A 377 11.35 -0.67 -21.36
CA ARG A 377 11.16 -0.56 -19.92
C ARG A 377 11.89 0.64 -19.31
N TRP A 378 12.83 1.25 -20.04
CA TRP A 378 13.59 2.42 -19.60
C TRP A 378 13.29 3.69 -20.41
N GLY A 379 12.17 3.73 -21.15
CA GLY A 379 11.72 4.93 -21.86
C GLY A 379 12.47 5.24 -23.16
N LEU A 380 13.46 4.42 -23.53
CA LEU A 380 14.25 4.59 -24.76
C LEU A 380 13.45 4.30 -26.04
N LYS A 381 12.27 3.71 -25.91
CA LYS A 381 11.36 3.36 -27.01
C LYS A 381 10.02 4.08 -26.91
N LYS A 382 10.03 5.35 -26.49
CA LYS A 382 8.84 6.20 -26.32
C LYS A 382 7.86 6.12 -27.50
N CYS A 383 8.33 6.27 -28.74
CA CYS A 383 7.47 6.19 -29.92
C CYS A 383 6.82 4.81 -30.10
N GLU A 384 7.52 3.71 -29.83
CA GLU A 384 6.92 2.37 -29.87
C GLU A 384 5.84 2.22 -28.79
N MET A 385 6.05 2.81 -27.61
CA MET A 385 5.09 2.81 -26.51
C MET A 385 3.84 3.62 -26.84
N ILE A 386 3.98 4.84 -27.37
CA ILE A 386 2.84 5.65 -27.82
C ILE A 386 2.05 4.88 -28.91
N LEU A 387 2.74 4.26 -29.88
CA LEU A 387 2.09 3.48 -30.94
C LEU A 387 1.31 2.28 -30.38
N SER A 388 1.90 1.58 -29.41
CA SER A 388 1.28 0.45 -28.72
C SER A 388 0.01 0.90 -27.97
N GLN A 389 0.10 2.00 -27.22
CA GLN A 389 -1.06 2.56 -26.50
C GLN A 389 -2.15 3.02 -27.47
N LEU A 390 -1.81 3.69 -28.58
CA LEU A 390 -2.78 4.07 -29.61
C LEU A 390 -3.54 2.86 -30.15
N ARG A 391 -2.84 1.77 -30.47
CA ARG A 391 -3.47 0.52 -30.93
C ARG A 391 -4.37 -0.09 -29.87
N ASN A 392 -3.91 -0.14 -28.62
CA ASN A 392 -4.71 -0.67 -27.51
C ASN A 392 -5.98 0.16 -27.27
N THR A 393 -5.87 1.49 -27.28
CA THR A 393 -7.02 2.40 -27.13
C THR A 393 -8.02 2.24 -28.29
N GLN A 394 -7.54 2.08 -29.53
CA GLN A 394 -8.40 1.79 -30.69
C GLN A 394 -9.12 0.43 -30.57
N ASN A 395 -8.40 -0.60 -30.12
CA ASN A 395 -9.00 -1.91 -29.85
C ASN A 395 -10.06 -1.83 -28.74
N SER A 396 -9.81 -1.04 -27.69
CA SER A 396 -10.80 -0.79 -26.63
C SER A 396 -12.04 -0.08 -27.16
N ILE A 397 -11.91 0.92 -28.04
CA ILE A 397 -13.06 1.55 -28.73
C ILE A 397 -13.85 0.50 -29.51
N ALA A 398 -13.17 -0.32 -30.31
CA ALA A 398 -13.84 -1.37 -31.09
C ALA A 398 -14.57 -2.39 -30.20
N PHE A 399 -13.98 -2.76 -29.06
CA PHE A 399 -14.62 -3.62 -28.08
C PHE A 399 -15.86 -2.97 -27.44
N ILE A 400 -15.77 -1.70 -27.03
CA ILE A 400 -16.88 -0.95 -26.43
C ILE A 400 -18.05 -0.85 -27.42
N GLU A 401 -17.76 -0.47 -28.66
CA GLU A 401 -18.73 -0.40 -29.75
C GLU A 401 -19.41 -1.75 -29.98
N LYS A 402 -18.64 -2.83 -30.06
CA LYS A 402 -19.18 -4.18 -30.27
C LYS A 402 -20.05 -4.65 -29.10
N THR A 403 -19.65 -4.37 -27.87
CA THR A 403 -20.23 -4.97 -26.66
C THR A 403 -21.41 -4.17 -26.11
N TYR A 404 -21.29 -2.84 -26.08
CA TYR A 404 -22.22 -1.98 -25.34
C TYR A 404 -23.13 -1.16 -26.25
N ARG A 405 -22.76 -0.86 -27.50
CA ARG A 405 -23.54 0.02 -28.39
C ARG A 405 -25.02 -0.34 -28.49
N ARG A 406 -25.36 -1.64 -28.49
CA ARG A 406 -26.75 -2.12 -28.55
C ARG A 406 -27.44 -2.22 -27.19
N ARG A 407 -26.68 -2.52 -26.13
CA ARG A 407 -27.23 -2.78 -24.78
C ARG A 407 -27.39 -1.51 -23.97
N ASP A 408 -26.40 -0.63 -24.06
CA ASP A 408 -26.36 0.67 -23.40
C ASP A 408 -25.62 1.70 -24.30
N PRO A 409 -26.35 2.34 -25.24
CA PRO A 409 -25.76 3.31 -26.14
C PRO A 409 -25.13 4.51 -25.42
N LYS A 410 -25.70 4.93 -24.28
CA LYS A 410 -25.21 6.09 -23.52
C LYS A 410 -23.86 5.79 -22.89
N TYR A 411 -23.72 4.61 -22.27
CA TYR A 411 -22.43 4.16 -21.75
C TYR A 411 -21.38 3.99 -22.86
N ALA A 412 -21.78 3.44 -24.01
CA ALA A 412 -20.89 3.29 -25.16
C ALA A 412 -20.38 4.66 -25.66
N ASP A 413 -21.27 5.64 -25.87
CA ASP A 413 -20.88 6.99 -26.28
C ASP A 413 -19.96 7.67 -25.28
N PHE A 414 -20.30 7.60 -23.99
CA PHE A 414 -19.47 8.14 -22.93
C PHE A 414 -18.07 7.51 -22.95
N SER A 415 -17.99 6.18 -22.97
CA SER A 415 -16.72 5.44 -22.92
C SER A 415 -15.87 5.67 -24.17
N VAL A 416 -16.48 5.66 -25.36
CA VAL A 416 -15.78 5.96 -26.62
C VAL A 416 -15.21 7.37 -26.61
N ARG A 417 -15.97 8.37 -26.13
CA ARG A 417 -15.48 9.74 -26.01
C ARG A 417 -14.24 9.84 -25.10
N GLN A 418 -14.24 9.13 -23.97
CA GLN A 418 -13.06 9.07 -23.08
C GLN A 418 -11.86 8.45 -23.80
N GLN A 419 -12.04 7.37 -24.55
CA GLN A 419 -10.95 6.74 -25.31
C GLN A 419 -10.45 7.62 -26.47
N GLN A 420 -11.33 8.37 -27.14
CA GLN A 420 -10.94 9.34 -28.18
C GLN A 420 -10.08 10.47 -27.61
N GLU A 421 -10.39 10.94 -26.41
CA GLU A 421 -9.58 11.94 -25.72
C GLU A 421 -8.19 11.41 -25.37
N ILE A 422 -8.08 10.13 -24.99
CA ILE A 422 -6.77 9.46 -24.81
C ILE A 422 -6.01 9.43 -26.15
N ILE A 423 -6.65 9.04 -27.26
CA ILE A 423 -6.02 9.05 -28.59
C ILE A 423 -5.50 10.44 -28.95
N ARG A 424 -6.28 11.50 -28.71
CA ARG A 424 -5.88 12.88 -28.98
C ARG A 424 -4.59 13.23 -28.24
N LYS A 425 -4.53 12.98 -26.93
CA LYS A 425 -3.33 13.22 -26.11
C LYS A 425 -2.13 12.42 -26.59
N LEU A 426 -2.33 11.16 -26.99
CA LEU A 426 -1.26 10.32 -27.53
C LEU A 426 -0.73 10.83 -28.88
N ILE A 427 -1.59 11.36 -29.75
CA ILE A 427 -1.16 11.98 -31.02
C ILE A 427 -0.38 13.27 -30.75
N GLU A 428 -0.84 14.12 -29.82
CA GLU A 428 -0.08 15.32 -29.43
C GLU A 428 1.31 14.96 -28.89
N GLU A 429 1.39 13.90 -28.09
CA GLU A 429 2.67 13.39 -27.62
C GLU A 429 3.54 12.83 -28.75
N TRP A 430 2.93 12.13 -29.70
CA TRP A 430 3.59 11.57 -30.88
C TRP A 430 4.30 12.67 -31.66
N ASP A 431 3.57 13.75 -31.93
CA ASP A 431 4.05 14.91 -32.69
C ASP A 431 5.12 15.67 -31.91
N ARG A 432 4.89 15.91 -30.61
CA ARG A 432 5.86 16.54 -29.69
C ARG A 432 7.18 15.77 -29.62
N SER A 433 7.10 14.44 -29.68
CA SER A 433 8.26 13.54 -29.63
C SER A 433 8.92 13.31 -30.99
N GLN A 434 8.42 13.95 -32.05
CA GLN A 434 8.95 13.84 -33.42
C GLN A 434 9.07 12.39 -33.91
N CYS A 435 8.08 11.56 -33.57
CA CYS A 435 8.10 10.15 -33.91
C CYS A 435 7.95 9.95 -35.44
N LYS A 436 8.96 9.31 -36.06
CA LYS A 436 9.13 9.26 -37.54
C LYS A 436 8.17 8.33 -38.30
N VAL A 437 7.45 7.46 -37.59
CA VAL A 437 6.49 6.53 -38.22
C VAL A 437 5.11 7.18 -38.25
N ALA A 438 4.31 7.01 -39.29
CA ALA A 438 2.94 7.50 -39.23
C ALA A 438 2.14 6.67 -38.20
N PRO A 439 1.39 7.27 -37.25
CA PRO A 439 0.69 6.56 -36.17
C PRO A 439 -0.54 5.72 -36.61
N LEU A 440 -0.50 5.13 -37.81
CA LEU A 440 -1.55 4.41 -38.57
C LEU A 440 -2.27 5.28 -39.62
N PRO A 441 -2.76 4.68 -40.72
CA PRO A 441 -3.57 5.39 -41.70
C PRO A 441 -4.86 5.86 -41.04
N SER A 442 -5.21 7.15 -41.18
CA SER A 442 -6.56 7.59 -40.88
C SER A 442 -7.52 6.73 -41.71
N LYS A 443 -8.53 6.14 -41.08
CA LYS A 443 -9.68 5.60 -41.81
C LYS A 443 -10.25 6.79 -42.59
N LYS A 444 -9.92 6.90 -43.88
CA LYS A 444 -10.57 7.83 -44.79
C LYS A 444 -12.07 7.59 -44.64
N LYS A 445 -12.82 8.65 -44.36
CA LYS A 445 -14.28 8.64 -44.38
C LYS A 445 -14.73 8.07 -45.72
N GLU A 446 -15.28 6.86 -45.70
CA GLU A 446 -15.84 6.18 -46.87
C GLU A 446 -17.33 6.57 -47.03
N ASP A 447 -17.68 7.82 -46.69
CA ASP A 447 -19.05 8.36 -46.71
C ASP A 447 -19.31 9.32 -47.89
N GLU A 448 -18.52 9.25 -48.96
CA GLU A 448 -18.76 10.00 -50.19
C GLU A 448 -18.70 9.08 -51.42
N LYS A 449 -19.55 8.05 -51.44
CA LYS A 449 -19.92 7.35 -52.69
C LYS A 449 -21.24 6.58 -52.59
N ILE A 450 -22.27 7.24 -52.08
CA ILE A 450 -23.66 6.95 -52.48
C ILE A 450 -24.32 8.31 -52.74
N ARG A 451 -24.22 8.77 -53.99
CA ARG A 451 -25.12 9.74 -54.60
C ARG A 451 -25.64 9.13 -55.88
#